data_AF-Q12WZ0-F1
#
_entry.id   AF-Q12WZ0-F1
#
_cell.length_a   1.000
_cell.length_b   1.000
_cell.length_c   1.000
_cell.angle_alpha   90.00
_cell.angle_beta   90.00
_cell.angle_gamma   90.00
#
_symmetry.space_group_name_H-M   'P 1'
#
loop_
_entity.id
_entity.type
_entity.pdbx_description
1 polymer ?
#
loop_
_entity_poly.entity_id
_entity_poly.type
_entity_poly.pdbx_seq_one_letter_code
_entity_poly.pdbx_strand_id
1 'polypeptide(L)'
;MKTNRKFGIGAMLAAMLLISMAFVPAVSAGQDKISEENIKESQMLQYIDIEELYTEVNSYIEKNPDATDKQINNYTLQKIRELYDVSKSDRDGSSRVSYPGYYLNDQEALLFTENPWKGAKSCFYGLSSESETVNVFGFNGANDASDAFRHTYWNALMVRHIDYTWAYRWATAHEYYSSGLPKTMDLWNNIKGRQIGSNNPSASDSTLSSKVVIALNSGNQLKKIVNNNLVYTSNEI
;
A
#
# COMPACT_ATOMS: atom_id res chain seq x y z
N MET A 1 62.54 -3.20 -48.73
CA MET A 1 62.07 -2.95 -47.35
C MET A 1 60.64 -2.43 -47.38
N LYS A 2 59.84 -2.64 -46.32
CA LYS A 2 58.56 -1.95 -46.06
C LYS A 2 58.85 -0.43 -45.88
N THR A 3 58.00 0.58 -46.14
CA THR A 3 56.64 0.78 -46.72
C THR A 3 56.55 2.30 -47.11
N ASN A 4 55.46 3.01 -47.47
CA ASN A 4 54.00 2.84 -47.40
C ASN A 4 53.27 3.81 -48.40
N ARG A 5 51.93 3.74 -48.45
CA ARG A 5 50.94 4.78 -48.85
C ARG A 5 51.01 5.44 -50.27
N LYS A 6 49.89 5.29 -50.98
CA LYS A 6 49.37 6.05 -52.15
C LYS A 6 47.83 5.97 -52.07
N PHE A 7 47.01 6.91 -52.55
CA PHE A 7 47.23 8.20 -53.21
C PHE A 7 46.23 9.25 -52.64
N GLY A 8 46.49 10.54 -52.89
CA GLY A 8 45.48 11.61 -52.84
C GLY A 8 45.29 12.22 -54.24
N ILE A 9 44.64 13.40 -54.31
CA ILE A 9 44.13 14.07 -55.53
C ILE A 9 42.80 13.42 -56.01
N GLY A 10 41.76 14.17 -56.37
CA GLY A 10 41.61 15.64 -56.41
C GLY A 10 40.14 16.08 -56.46
N ALA A 11 39.90 17.40 -56.52
CA ALA A 11 38.57 17.99 -56.50
C ALA A 11 38.10 18.47 -57.88
N MET A 12 36.78 18.51 -58.11
CA MET A 12 36.12 19.68 -58.71
C MET A 12 34.57 19.65 -58.51
N LEU A 13 33.91 20.73 -58.92
CA LEU A 13 32.51 21.07 -58.61
C LEU A 13 31.55 20.87 -59.81
N ALA A 14 30.26 21.00 -59.49
CA ALA A 14 29.15 21.49 -60.34
C ALA A 14 28.49 20.53 -61.36
N ALA A 15 27.39 19.95 -60.89
CA ALA A 15 26.03 20.08 -61.46
C ALA A 15 25.74 19.77 -62.95
N MET A 16 24.76 18.86 -63.15
CA MET A 16 23.54 19.16 -63.91
C MET A 16 22.36 18.33 -63.39
N LEU A 17 21.14 18.87 -63.49
CA LEU A 17 19.90 18.15 -63.15
C LEU A 17 19.55 17.14 -64.25
N LEU A 18 18.87 16.05 -63.88
CA LEU A 18 17.66 15.62 -64.56
C LEU A 18 16.72 14.90 -63.57
N ILE A 19 15.43 14.90 -63.86
CA ILE A 19 14.36 14.56 -62.90
C ILE A 19 13.96 13.09 -63.05
N SER A 20 13.88 12.37 -61.93
CA SER A 20 13.12 11.13 -61.80
C SER A 20 12.10 11.26 -60.67
N MET A 21 10.81 11.21 -60.99
CA MET A 21 9.77 11.11 -59.97
C MET A 21 9.80 9.70 -59.35
N ALA A 22 10.19 9.61 -58.08
CA ALA A 22 10.04 8.41 -57.27
C ALA A 22 9.15 8.73 -56.07
N PHE A 23 8.26 7.79 -55.74
CA PHE A 23 7.28 7.92 -54.66
C PHE A 23 7.93 8.35 -53.34
N VAL A 24 7.29 9.28 -52.63
CA VAL A 24 7.55 9.49 -51.20
C VAL A 24 6.94 8.31 -50.44
N PRO A 25 7.74 7.43 -49.80
CA PRO A 25 7.21 6.60 -48.73
C PRO A 25 6.85 7.56 -47.59
N ALA A 26 5.65 7.45 -47.03
CA ALA A 26 5.30 8.25 -45.87
C ALA A 26 6.37 8.06 -44.79
N VAL A 27 6.83 9.15 -44.17
CA VAL A 27 7.51 9.05 -42.89
C VAL A 27 6.49 8.41 -41.95
N SER A 28 6.68 7.12 -41.68
CA SER A 28 6.10 6.49 -40.51
C SER A 28 6.68 7.26 -39.33
N ALA A 29 5.92 8.25 -38.86
CA ALA A 29 6.19 8.84 -37.57
C ALA A 29 6.26 7.67 -36.61
N GLY A 30 7.40 7.53 -35.95
CA GLY A 30 7.51 6.59 -34.85
C GLY A 30 6.37 6.92 -33.90
N GLN A 31 5.40 6.01 -33.77
CA GLN A 31 4.66 5.95 -32.54
C GLN A 31 5.68 5.53 -31.50
N ASP A 32 6.34 6.55 -30.91
CA ASP A 32 6.92 6.44 -29.59
C ASP A 32 5.78 5.99 -28.70
N LYS A 33 5.63 4.68 -28.58
CA LYS A 33 4.79 4.07 -27.57
C LYS A 33 5.33 4.60 -26.26
N ILE A 34 4.60 5.55 -25.68
CA ILE A 34 4.78 5.98 -24.30
C ILE A 34 4.89 4.68 -23.52
N SER A 35 6.08 4.44 -22.97
CA SER A 35 6.39 3.16 -22.35
C SER A 35 5.40 2.95 -21.23
N GLU A 36 4.66 1.84 -21.27
CA GLU A 36 3.83 1.42 -20.14
C GLU A 36 4.75 1.34 -18.93
N GLU A 37 4.56 2.28 -18.01
CA GLU A 37 5.37 2.38 -16.81
C GLU A 37 5.12 1.11 -16.00
N ASN A 38 6.18 0.37 -15.67
CA ASN A 38 6.08 -0.92 -14.98
C ASN A 38 5.72 -0.71 -13.50
N ILE A 39 4.49 -0.27 -13.27
CA ILE A 39 3.85 -0.06 -11.97
C ILE A 39 3.85 -1.41 -11.24
N LYS A 40 4.43 -1.44 -10.04
CA LYS A 40 4.53 -2.65 -9.21
C LYS A 40 3.17 -2.97 -8.59
N GLU A 41 2.93 -4.23 -8.23
CA GLU A 41 1.69 -4.66 -7.60
C GLU A 41 1.44 -3.97 -6.23
N SER A 42 2.51 -3.59 -5.52
CA SER A 42 2.44 -2.75 -4.30
C SER A 42 1.95 -1.31 -4.55
N GLN A 43 2.01 -0.85 -5.80
CA GLN A 43 1.45 0.41 -6.27
C GLN A 43 0.04 0.20 -6.84
N MET A 44 -0.19 -0.88 -7.59
CA MET A 44 -1.52 -1.27 -8.09
C MET A 44 -2.56 -1.41 -6.97
N LEU A 45 -2.15 -1.93 -5.80
CA LEU A 45 -2.97 -2.09 -4.59
C LEU A 45 -3.69 -0.79 -4.15
N GLN A 46 -3.18 0.38 -4.55
CA GLN A 46 -3.69 1.71 -4.18
C GLN A 46 -4.84 2.18 -5.08
N TYR A 47 -5.16 1.42 -6.13
CA TYR A 47 -6.11 1.76 -7.20
C TYR A 47 -7.20 0.68 -7.40
N ILE A 48 -7.39 -0.21 -6.43
CA ILE A 48 -8.35 -1.32 -6.50
C ILE A 48 -9.21 -1.35 -5.24
N ASP A 49 -10.33 -2.08 -5.30
CA ASP A 49 -11.10 -2.38 -4.12
C ASP A 49 -10.38 -3.44 -3.24
N ILE A 50 -10.03 -3.05 -2.02
CA ILE A 50 -9.32 -3.91 -1.06
C ILE A 50 -10.26 -4.90 -0.36
N GLU A 51 -11.56 -4.59 -0.29
CA GLU A 51 -12.59 -5.49 0.26
C GLU A 51 -12.97 -6.56 -0.78
N GLU A 52 -13.02 -6.20 -2.06
CA GLU A 52 -13.14 -7.17 -3.17
C GLU A 52 -11.91 -8.09 -3.23
N LEU A 53 -10.68 -7.55 -3.19
CA LEU A 53 -9.46 -8.35 -3.14
C LEU A 53 -9.45 -9.30 -1.93
N TYR A 54 -9.81 -8.80 -0.75
CA TYR A 54 -9.88 -9.61 0.47
C TYR A 54 -10.92 -10.72 0.34
N THR A 55 -12.07 -10.44 -0.27
CA THR A 55 -13.14 -11.43 -0.51
C THR A 55 -12.69 -12.52 -1.50
N GLU A 56 -12.13 -12.13 -2.64
CA GLU A 56 -11.65 -13.05 -3.67
C GLU A 56 -10.54 -13.97 -3.14
N VAL A 57 -9.54 -13.43 -2.43
CA VAL A 57 -8.42 -14.22 -1.91
C VAL A 57 -8.84 -15.15 -0.78
N ASN A 58 -9.74 -14.73 0.13
CA ASN A 58 -10.29 -15.66 1.13
C ASN A 58 -11.13 -16.76 0.47
N SER A 59 -11.97 -16.43 -0.53
CA SER A 59 -12.76 -17.44 -1.23
C SER A 59 -11.87 -18.44 -2.00
N TYR A 60 -10.70 -18.01 -2.49
CA TYR A 60 -9.68 -18.91 -3.02
C TYR A 60 -9.11 -19.85 -1.94
N ILE A 61 -8.79 -19.34 -0.74
CA ILE A 61 -8.28 -20.13 0.38
C ILE A 61 -9.31 -21.17 0.84
N GLU A 62 -10.59 -20.78 0.98
CA GLU A 62 -11.68 -21.69 1.35
C GLU A 62 -11.86 -22.85 0.35
N LYS A 63 -11.71 -22.55 -0.95
CA LYS A 63 -11.80 -23.54 -2.04
C LYS A 63 -10.53 -24.39 -2.18
N ASN A 64 -9.41 -23.99 -1.59
CA ASN A 64 -8.10 -24.64 -1.69
C ASN A 64 -7.43 -24.71 -0.30
N PRO A 65 -7.95 -25.51 0.65
CA PRO A 65 -7.47 -25.51 2.05
C PRO A 65 -6.01 -25.95 2.19
N ASP A 66 -5.48 -26.73 1.24
CA ASP A 66 -4.08 -27.16 1.19
C ASP A 66 -3.16 -26.18 0.43
N ALA A 67 -3.65 -24.98 0.04
CA ALA A 67 -2.86 -24.00 -0.70
C ALA A 67 -1.70 -23.45 0.15
N THR A 68 -0.48 -23.56 -0.37
CA THR A 68 0.70 -22.98 0.27
C THR A 68 0.67 -21.45 0.24
N ASP A 69 1.34 -20.79 1.21
CA ASP A 69 1.59 -19.34 1.21
C ASP A 69 2.04 -18.81 -0.17
N LYS A 70 2.84 -19.58 -0.92
CA LYS A 70 3.29 -19.20 -2.26
C LYS A 70 2.15 -19.18 -3.29
N GLN A 71 1.23 -20.14 -3.24
CA GLN A 71 0.05 -20.17 -4.12
C GLN A 71 -0.91 -19.03 -3.77
N ILE A 72 -1.17 -18.79 -2.48
CA ILE A 72 -2.02 -17.70 -2.00
C ILE A 72 -1.44 -16.33 -2.41
N ASN A 73 -0.14 -16.12 -2.21
CA ASN A 73 0.54 -14.88 -2.62
C ASN A 73 0.55 -14.70 -4.14
N ASN A 74 0.78 -15.76 -4.92
CA ASN A 74 0.68 -15.69 -6.39
C ASN A 74 -0.74 -15.31 -6.84
N TYR A 75 -1.78 -15.88 -6.22
CA TYR A 75 -3.17 -15.57 -6.52
C TYR A 75 -3.53 -14.13 -6.11
N THR A 76 -3.03 -13.65 -4.96
CA THR A 76 -3.17 -12.24 -4.54
C THR A 76 -2.57 -11.29 -5.58
N LEU A 77 -1.34 -11.56 -6.06
CA LEU A 77 -0.70 -10.78 -7.12
C LEU A 77 -1.44 -10.87 -8.47
N GLN A 78 -2.08 -12.00 -8.78
CA GLN A 78 -2.94 -12.12 -9.95
C GLN A 78 -4.19 -11.24 -9.81
N LYS A 79 -4.94 -11.38 -8.72
CA LYS A 79 -6.16 -10.59 -8.46
C LYS A 79 -5.90 -9.08 -8.43
N ILE A 80 -4.78 -8.65 -7.87
CA ILE A 80 -4.38 -7.22 -7.88
C ILE A 80 -4.24 -6.69 -9.32
N ARG A 81 -3.62 -7.44 -10.23
CA ARG A 81 -3.49 -7.05 -11.64
C ARG A 81 -4.84 -7.04 -12.35
N GLU A 82 -5.67 -8.07 -12.14
CA GLU A 82 -7.02 -8.16 -12.70
C GLU A 82 -7.89 -6.95 -12.30
N LEU A 83 -7.97 -6.67 -10.99
CA LEU A 83 -8.77 -5.56 -10.46
C LEU A 83 -8.22 -4.19 -10.91
N TYR A 84 -6.90 -4.07 -11.08
CA TYR A 84 -6.27 -2.84 -11.55
C TYR A 84 -6.47 -2.58 -13.04
N ASP A 85 -6.49 -3.62 -13.87
CA ASP A 85 -6.83 -3.46 -15.30
C ASP A 85 -8.32 -3.15 -15.50
N VAL A 86 -9.21 -3.65 -14.63
CA VAL A 86 -10.60 -3.21 -14.56
C VAL A 86 -10.69 -1.72 -14.18
N SER A 87 -10.05 -1.28 -13.09
CA SER A 87 -10.14 0.12 -12.63
C SER A 87 -9.42 1.15 -13.53
N LYS A 88 -8.52 0.71 -14.42
CA LYS A 88 -8.05 1.53 -15.56
C LYS A 88 -9.10 1.70 -16.65
N SER A 89 -9.91 0.67 -16.89
CA SER A 89 -10.87 0.61 -17.99
C SER A 89 -12.13 1.43 -17.68
N ASP A 90 -12.59 1.37 -16.43
CA ASP A 90 -13.69 2.19 -15.92
C ASP A 90 -13.21 3.61 -15.63
N ARG A 91 -13.30 4.48 -16.63
CA ARG A 91 -12.83 5.88 -16.58
C ARG A 91 -13.70 6.82 -15.72
N ASP A 92 -14.54 6.31 -14.83
CA ASP A 92 -15.18 7.12 -13.78
C ASP A 92 -14.37 7.00 -12.49
N GLY A 93 -13.85 8.12 -11.99
CA GLY A 93 -12.85 8.14 -10.91
C GLY A 93 -13.39 7.89 -9.50
N SER A 94 -14.55 7.24 -9.38
CA SER A 94 -15.37 7.16 -8.17
C SER A 94 -15.02 5.98 -7.24
N SER A 95 -14.60 4.83 -7.77
CA SER A 95 -14.28 3.61 -7.01
C SER A 95 -12.96 3.64 -6.21
N ARG A 96 -12.50 4.82 -5.78
CA ARG A 96 -11.25 4.99 -5.02
C ARG A 96 -11.48 4.71 -3.54
N VAL A 97 -11.28 3.45 -3.13
CA VAL A 97 -11.38 3.05 -1.72
C VAL A 97 -10.39 3.85 -0.87
N SER A 98 -10.87 4.42 0.25
CA SER A 98 -10.08 5.30 1.10
C SER A 98 -9.33 4.53 2.16
N TYR A 99 -8.01 4.36 1.97
CA TYR A 99 -7.11 3.90 3.02
C TYR A 99 -6.37 5.10 3.63
N PRO A 100 -6.28 5.24 4.97
CA PRO A 100 -5.66 6.40 5.62
C PRO A 100 -4.13 6.27 5.57
N GLY A 101 -3.56 6.68 4.44
CA GLY A 101 -2.15 6.48 4.12
C GLY A 101 -1.98 5.91 2.71
N TYR A 102 -2.55 6.60 1.71
CA TYR A 102 -2.82 6.15 0.32
C TYR A 102 -1.65 5.56 -0.49
N TYR A 103 -0.43 5.49 0.03
CA TYR A 103 0.73 4.93 -0.67
C TYR A 103 1.50 4.02 0.27
N LEU A 104 1.69 2.74 -0.11
CA LEU A 104 2.65 1.88 0.59
C LEU A 104 4.04 2.52 0.47
N ASN A 105 4.61 2.92 1.59
CA ASN A 105 5.95 3.49 1.61
C ASN A 105 7.00 2.41 1.32
N ASP A 106 8.25 2.78 1.03
CA ASP A 106 9.28 1.81 0.61
C ASP A 106 9.47 0.63 1.58
N GLN A 107 9.27 0.82 2.88
CA GLN A 107 9.34 -0.26 3.88
C GLN A 107 8.12 -1.17 3.83
N GLU A 108 6.91 -0.61 3.68
CA GLU A 108 5.68 -1.38 3.51
C GLU A 108 5.66 -2.13 2.18
N ALA A 109 6.19 -1.52 1.11
CA ALA A 109 6.34 -2.15 -0.20
C ALA A 109 7.35 -3.31 -0.18
N LEU A 110 8.42 -3.22 0.62
CA LEU A 110 9.34 -4.35 0.86
C LEU A 110 8.65 -5.51 1.61
N LEU A 111 7.86 -5.21 2.65
CA LEU A 111 7.05 -6.22 3.35
C LEU A 111 6.00 -6.85 2.41
N PHE A 112 5.28 -6.04 1.65
CA PHE A 112 4.34 -6.52 0.64
C PHE A 112 5.03 -7.44 -0.39
N THR A 113 6.27 -7.15 -0.78
CA THR A 113 7.04 -8.02 -1.69
C THR A 113 7.40 -9.37 -1.05
N GLU A 114 7.60 -9.43 0.27
CA GLU A 114 7.84 -10.67 1.02
C GLU A 114 6.59 -11.55 1.15
N ASN A 115 5.43 -10.94 1.42
CA ASN A 115 4.15 -11.66 1.52
C ASN A 115 2.97 -10.76 1.10
N PRO A 116 2.63 -10.73 -0.19
CA PRO A 116 1.53 -9.92 -0.75
C PRO A 116 0.20 -10.07 -0.01
N TRP A 117 -0.17 -11.28 0.43
CA TRP A 117 -1.43 -11.52 1.13
C TRP A 117 -1.43 -10.94 2.54
N LYS A 118 -0.36 -11.12 3.31
CA LYS A 118 -0.25 -10.47 4.63
C LYS A 118 -0.21 -8.94 4.49
N GLY A 119 0.41 -8.40 3.44
CA GLY A 119 0.38 -6.97 3.14
C GLY A 119 -1.02 -6.45 2.81
N ALA A 120 -1.74 -7.12 1.88
CA ALA A 120 -3.12 -6.79 1.55
C ALA A 120 -4.05 -6.88 2.77
N LYS A 121 -3.89 -7.90 3.63
CA LYS A 121 -4.63 -7.98 4.91
C LYS A 121 -4.29 -6.84 5.87
N SER A 122 -3.04 -6.41 5.97
CA SER A 122 -2.68 -5.23 6.77
C SER A 122 -3.38 -3.96 6.27
N CYS A 123 -3.53 -3.78 4.96
CA CYS A 123 -4.31 -2.68 4.38
C CYS A 123 -5.81 -2.82 4.68
N PHE A 124 -6.39 -4.00 4.43
CA PHE A 124 -7.81 -4.29 4.72
C PHE A 124 -8.19 -3.97 6.17
N TYR A 125 -7.43 -4.48 7.16
CA TYR A 125 -7.73 -4.20 8.57
C TYR A 125 -7.48 -2.74 8.99
N GLY A 126 -6.70 -1.96 8.22
CA GLY A 126 -6.57 -0.53 8.47
C GLY A 126 -7.80 0.24 7.99
N LEU A 127 -8.37 -0.13 6.84
CA LEU A 127 -9.70 0.34 6.39
C LEU A 127 -10.79 -0.04 7.40
N SER A 128 -10.81 -1.30 7.86
CA SER A 128 -11.75 -1.74 8.91
C SER A 128 -11.59 -0.94 10.21
N SER A 129 -10.37 -0.48 10.52
CA SER A 129 -10.09 0.33 11.71
C SER A 129 -10.50 1.78 11.54
N GLU A 130 -10.33 2.38 10.36
CA GLU A 130 -10.92 3.70 10.06
C GLU A 130 -12.44 3.66 10.14
N SER A 131 -13.08 2.67 9.51
CA SER A 131 -14.53 2.46 9.56
C SER A 131 -15.05 2.37 11.01
N GLU A 132 -14.41 1.53 11.84
CA GLU A 132 -14.77 1.43 13.27
C GLU A 132 -14.45 2.71 14.06
N THR A 133 -13.40 3.46 13.70
CA THR A 133 -13.11 4.76 14.32
C THR A 133 -14.25 5.75 14.04
N VAL A 134 -14.75 5.79 12.81
CA VAL A 134 -15.92 6.62 12.46
C VAL A 134 -17.19 6.11 13.16
N ASN A 135 -17.38 4.79 13.31
CA ASN A 135 -18.51 4.24 14.09
C ASN A 135 -18.48 4.67 15.56
N VAL A 136 -17.29 4.68 16.18
CA VAL A 136 -17.11 4.93 17.62
C VAL A 136 -17.10 6.42 17.96
N PHE A 137 -16.52 7.27 17.12
CA PHE A 137 -16.36 8.71 17.39
C PHE A 137 -17.26 9.63 16.55
N GLY A 138 -17.83 9.14 15.45
CA GLY A 138 -18.49 9.96 14.43
C GLY A 138 -17.53 10.70 13.49
N PHE A 139 -16.22 10.56 13.66
CA PHE A 139 -15.17 11.14 12.83
C PHE A 139 -13.89 10.29 12.88
N ASN A 140 -12.96 10.53 11.95
CA ASN A 140 -11.60 9.99 12.01
C ASN A 140 -10.59 11.16 12.06
N GLY A 141 -9.88 11.28 13.18
CA GLY A 141 -8.99 12.40 13.47
C GLY A 141 -7.50 12.03 13.49
N ALA A 142 -6.68 13.00 13.89
CA ALA A 142 -5.22 12.88 13.89
C ALA A 142 -4.61 13.57 15.12
N ASN A 143 -3.70 12.87 15.78
CA ASN A 143 -3.05 13.19 17.06
C ASN A 143 -4.00 13.19 18.29
N ASP A 144 -5.23 12.70 18.13
CA ASP A 144 -6.30 12.75 19.15
C ASP A 144 -6.71 11.36 19.68
N ALA A 145 -7.85 11.28 20.37
CA ALA A 145 -8.38 10.04 20.93
C ALA A 145 -8.88 9.04 19.88
N SER A 146 -9.42 9.52 18.76
CA SER A 146 -9.86 8.68 17.63
C SER A 146 -8.65 8.09 16.91
N ASP A 147 -7.58 8.86 16.78
CA ASP A 147 -6.31 8.41 16.24
C ASP A 147 -5.66 7.33 17.13
N ALA A 148 -5.64 7.58 18.44
CA ALA A 148 -5.16 6.63 19.44
C ALA A 148 -5.96 5.32 19.44
N PHE A 149 -7.27 5.38 19.24
CA PHE A 149 -8.12 4.21 19.02
C PHE A 149 -7.75 3.49 17.71
N ARG A 150 -7.70 4.19 16.58
CA ARG A 150 -7.45 3.61 15.24
C ARG A 150 -6.16 2.82 15.19
N HIS A 151 -5.05 3.41 15.64
CA HIS A 151 -3.73 2.75 15.67
C HIS A 151 -3.69 1.52 16.59
N THR A 152 -4.37 1.60 17.73
CA THR A 152 -4.48 0.50 18.69
C THR A 152 -5.35 -0.65 18.14
N TYR A 153 -6.51 -0.34 17.55
CA TYR A 153 -7.43 -1.34 17.02
C TYR A 153 -6.86 -2.04 15.78
N TRP A 154 -6.25 -1.29 14.86
CA TRP A 154 -5.56 -1.85 13.69
C TRP A 154 -4.48 -2.87 14.08
N ASN A 155 -3.69 -2.55 15.10
CA ASN A 155 -2.67 -3.45 15.61
C ASN A 155 -3.28 -4.68 16.34
N ALA A 156 -4.43 -4.55 17.00
CA ALA A 156 -5.13 -5.69 17.57
C ALA A 156 -5.66 -6.65 16.49
N LEU A 157 -6.25 -6.12 15.41
CA LEU A 157 -6.72 -6.89 14.25
C LEU A 157 -5.57 -7.59 13.52
N MET A 158 -4.45 -6.90 13.26
CA MET A 158 -3.28 -7.51 12.62
C MET A 158 -2.70 -8.67 13.45
N VAL A 159 -2.71 -8.60 14.78
CA VAL A 159 -2.30 -9.74 15.62
C VAL A 159 -3.33 -10.87 15.57
N ARG A 160 -4.62 -10.54 15.58
CA ARG A 160 -5.74 -11.50 15.58
C ARG A 160 -5.84 -12.31 14.28
N HIS A 161 -5.54 -11.70 13.14
CA HIS A 161 -5.80 -12.25 11.80
C HIS A 161 -4.56 -12.44 10.92
N ILE A 162 -3.38 -12.01 11.39
CA ILE A 162 -2.11 -12.23 10.71
C ILE A 162 -1.14 -12.93 11.68
N ASP A 163 -0.31 -12.17 12.39
CA ASP A 163 0.50 -12.62 13.53
C ASP A 163 1.19 -11.41 14.22
N TYR A 164 1.73 -11.61 15.42
CA TYR A 164 2.40 -10.54 16.18
C TYR A 164 3.64 -9.96 15.49
N THR A 165 4.45 -10.80 14.86
CA THR A 165 5.70 -10.39 14.21
C THR A 165 5.40 -9.55 12.98
N TRP A 166 4.40 -9.93 12.19
CA TRP A 166 3.89 -9.14 11.07
C TRP A 166 3.29 -7.81 11.53
N ALA A 167 2.39 -7.82 12.52
CA ALA A 167 1.79 -6.61 13.06
C ALA A 167 2.85 -5.62 13.57
N TYR A 168 3.92 -6.10 14.21
CA TYR A 168 5.06 -5.27 14.60
C TYR A 168 5.78 -4.69 13.38
N ARG A 169 6.21 -5.54 12.44
CA ARG A 169 6.97 -5.11 11.25
C ARG A 169 6.18 -4.11 10.40
N TRP A 170 4.91 -4.40 10.13
CA TRP A 170 4.06 -3.55 9.29
C TRP A 170 3.77 -2.20 9.95
N ALA A 171 3.35 -2.17 11.22
CA ALA A 171 3.12 -0.91 11.91
C ALA A 171 4.42 -0.08 12.06
N THR A 172 5.58 -0.72 12.29
CA THR A 172 6.86 0.01 12.33
C THR A 172 7.32 0.49 10.94
N ALA A 173 6.94 -0.21 9.86
CA ALA A 173 7.14 0.26 8.49
C ALA A 173 6.22 1.44 8.15
N HIS A 174 4.96 1.41 8.57
CA HIS A 174 4.01 2.52 8.44
C HIS A 174 4.56 3.80 9.09
N GLU A 175 5.07 3.68 10.33
CA GLU A 175 5.73 4.79 11.02
C GLU A 175 7.11 5.18 10.46
N TYR A 176 7.56 4.68 9.30
CA TYR A 176 8.94 4.93 8.85
C TYR A 176 9.23 6.42 8.64
N TYR A 177 8.37 7.11 7.87
CA TYR A 177 8.52 8.54 7.54
C TYR A 177 7.88 9.51 8.55
N SER A 178 7.07 9.02 9.51
CA SER A 178 6.58 9.87 10.62
C SER A 178 7.75 10.30 11.54
N SER A 179 7.55 11.32 12.36
CA SER A 179 8.58 11.83 13.29
C SER A 179 7.99 12.56 14.50
N GLY A 180 8.83 12.92 15.47
CA GLY A 180 8.43 13.76 16.61
C GLY A 180 7.44 13.10 17.58
N LEU A 181 6.55 13.93 18.15
CA LEU A 181 5.50 13.46 19.05
C LEU A 181 4.48 12.52 18.39
N PRO A 182 4.00 12.74 17.15
CA PRO A 182 3.08 11.81 16.47
C PRO A 182 3.62 10.38 16.47
N LYS A 183 4.77 10.13 15.82
CA LYS A 183 5.44 8.81 15.81
C LYS A 183 5.64 8.19 17.20
N THR A 184 5.83 9.02 18.23
CA THR A 184 5.98 8.55 19.62
C THR A 184 4.64 8.16 20.24
N MET A 185 3.54 8.83 19.87
CA MET A 185 2.16 8.46 20.14
C MET A 185 1.83 7.13 19.43
N ASP A 186 2.11 7.08 18.14
CA ASP A 186 1.66 6.02 17.24
C ASP A 186 2.38 4.71 17.55
N LEU A 187 3.70 4.72 17.68
CA LEU A 187 4.46 3.54 18.13
C LEU A 187 4.02 3.05 19.52
N TRP A 188 3.60 3.93 20.43
CA TRP A 188 3.08 3.54 21.74
C TRP A 188 1.70 2.86 21.63
N ASN A 189 0.77 3.46 20.89
CA ASN A 189 -0.57 2.93 20.66
C ASN A 189 -0.54 1.63 19.84
N ASN A 190 0.31 1.57 18.81
CA ASN A 190 0.62 0.37 18.03
C ASN A 190 1.10 -0.79 18.94
N ILE A 191 1.96 -0.54 19.93
CA ILE A 191 2.36 -1.57 20.93
C ILE A 191 1.16 -2.02 21.78
N LYS A 192 0.33 -1.09 22.24
CA LYS A 192 -0.86 -1.41 23.05
C LYS A 192 -1.87 -2.26 22.27
N GLY A 193 -2.07 -1.97 21.00
CA GLY A 193 -2.92 -2.76 20.11
C GLY A 193 -2.46 -4.20 20.00
N ARG A 194 -1.17 -4.41 19.76
CA ARG A 194 -0.60 -5.76 19.69
C ARG A 194 -0.72 -6.51 21.03
N GLN A 195 -0.54 -5.83 22.16
CA GLN A 195 -0.76 -6.40 23.49
C GLN A 195 -2.24 -6.82 23.70
N ILE A 196 -3.20 -6.01 23.26
CA ILE A 196 -4.64 -6.35 23.32
C ILE A 196 -4.95 -7.57 22.44
N GLY A 197 -4.45 -7.61 21.20
CA GLY A 197 -4.61 -8.78 20.31
C GLY A 197 -4.01 -10.06 20.89
N SER A 198 -2.76 -10.03 21.33
CA SER A 198 -2.06 -11.20 21.91
C SER A 198 -2.73 -11.75 23.16
N ASN A 199 -3.27 -10.88 24.01
CA ASN A 199 -3.96 -11.30 25.24
C ASN A 199 -5.39 -11.81 24.99
N ASN A 200 -5.91 -11.72 23.77
CA ASN A 200 -7.29 -12.07 23.42
C ASN A 200 -7.37 -12.81 22.06
N PRO A 201 -6.62 -13.92 21.86
CA PRO A 201 -6.40 -14.52 20.53
C PRO A 201 -7.67 -15.12 19.90
N SER A 202 -8.71 -15.39 20.69
CA SER A 202 -9.99 -15.93 20.23
C SER A 202 -11.14 -14.91 20.28
N ALA A 203 -10.86 -13.64 20.53
CA ALA A 203 -11.88 -12.58 20.53
C ALA A 203 -12.44 -12.34 19.12
N SER A 204 -13.68 -11.83 19.06
CA SER A 204 -14.22 -11.17 17.86
C SER A 204 -13.64 -9.77 17.72
N ASP A 205 -13.72 -9.23 16.51
CA ASP A 205 -13.22 -7.89 16.18
C ASP A 205 -13.97 -6.82 16.99
N SER A 206 -15.29 -6.95 17.13
CA SER A 206 -16.11 -6.13 18.06
C SER A 206 -15.70 -6.25 19.54
N THR A 207 -15.22 -7.41 19.97
CA THR A 207 -14.67 -7.62 21.33
C THR A 207 -13.29 -6.97 21.48
N LEU A 208 -12.49 -6.93 20.42
CA LEU A 208 -11.21 -6.20 20.40
C LEU A 208 -11.45 -4.68 20.41
N SER A 209 -12.36 -4.16 19.56
CA SER A 209 -12.83 -2.77 19.57
C SER A 209 -13.26 -2.34 20.97
N SER A 210 -14.16 -3.10 21.60
CA SER A 210 -14.60 -2.88 22.98
C SER A 210 -13.44 -2.82 24.00
N LYS A 211 -12.39 -3.63 23.82
CA LYS A 211 -11.19 -3.61 24.69
C LYS A 211 -10.30 -2.40 24.42
N VAL A 212 -10.26 -1.89 23.18
CA VAL A 212 -9.58 -0.63 22.86
C VAL A 212 -10.33 0.55 23.47
N VAL A 213 -11.67 0.58 23.45
CA VAL A 213 -12.47 1.60 24.17
C VAL A 213 -12.16 1.60 25.68
N ILE A 214 -12.09 0.42 26.32
CA ILE A 214 -11.71 0.30 27.73
C ILE A 214 -10.27 0.81 27.98
N ALA A 215 -9.33 0.51 27.08
CA ALA A 215 -7.95 1.01 27.17
C ALA A 215 -7.86 2.53 26.96
N LEU A 216 -8.65 3.07 26.03
CA LEU A 216 -8.76 4.51 25.74
C LEU A 216 -9.22 5.29 26.97
N ASN A 217 -10.30 4.83 27.62
CA ASN A 217 -10.88 5.51 28.78
C ASN A 217 -10.12 5.30 30.09
N SER A 218 -9.12 4.40 30.13
CA SER A 218 -8.40 3.99 31.35
C SER A 218 -7.59 5.07 32.07
N GLY A 219 -7.28 6.20 31.43
CA GLY A 219 -6.39 7.23 31.97
C GLY A 219 -4.90 6.85 32.02
N ASN A 220 -4.51 5.65 31.57
CA ASN A 220 -3.11 5.19 31.68
C ASN A 220 -2.59 4.24 30.58
N GLN A 221 -3.40 3.84 29.60
CA GLN A 221 -2.96 2.90 28.55
C GLN A 221 -2.61 3.55 27.21
N LEU A 222 -3.54 4.25 26.57
CA LEU A 222 -3.33 4.88 25.24
C LEU A 222 -2.96 6.35 25.38
N LYS A 223 -2.35 6.93 24.34
CA LYS A 223 -1.89 8.33 24.35
C LYS A 223 -2.44 9.13 23.18
N LYS A 224 -2.71 10.41 23.45
CA LYS A 224 -3.01 11.46 22.46
C LYS A 224 -2.06 12.65 22.65
N ILE A 225 -2.05 13.60 21.72
CA ILE A 225 -1.32 14.86 21.85
C ILE A 225 -2.28 15.98 22.21
N VAL A 226 -1.99 16.72 23.27
CA VAL A 226 -2.72 17.93 23.66
C VAL A 226 -1.70 19.03 23.94
N ASN A 227 -1.89 20.22 23.37
CA ASN A 227 -1.00 21.38 23.56
C ASN A 227 0.50 21.04 23.37
N ASN A 228 0.83 20.32 22.30
CA ASN A 228 2.18 19.83 21.98
C ASN A 228 2.83 18.99 23.10
N ASN A 229 2.03 18.23 23.86
CA ASN A 229 2.49 17.28 24.87
C ASN A 229 1.78 15.94 24.70
N LEU A 230 2.51 14.83 24.91
CA LEU A 230 1.91 13.49 24.98
C LEU A 230 1.21 13.30 26.33
N VAL A 231 -0.10 13.08 26.29
CA VAL A 231 -0.94 12.82 27.46
C VAL A 231 -1.64 11.47 27.31
N TYR A 232 -2.04 10.84 28.43
CA TYR A 232 -2.91 9.67 28.35
C TYR A 232 -4.32 10.08 27.92
N THR A 233 -4.99 9.21 27.18
CA THR A 233 -6.43 9.32 26.92
C THR A 233 -7.22 8.95 28.18
N SER A 234 -8.34 9.62 28.43
CA SER A 234 -9.15 9.43 29.64
C SER A 234 -10.56 9.97 29.47
N ASN A 235 -11.58 9.15 29.71
CA ASN A 235 -13.01 9.51 29.59
C ASN A 235 -13.33 10.24 28.26
N GLU A 236 -12.92 9.66 27.14
CA GLU A 236 -13.05 10.24 25.79
C GLU A 236 -14.46 10.01 25.21
N ILE A 237 -15.08 8.88 25.56
CA ILE A 237 -16.39 8.36 25.09
C ILE A 237 -17.10 7.56 26.19
#